data_AF-A0A0C9TCL6-F1
#
_entry.id   AF-A0A0C9TCL6-F1
#
_cell.length_a   1.000
_cell.length_b   1.000
_cell.length_c   1.000
_cell.angle_alpha   90.00
_cell.angle_beta   90.00
_cell.angle_gamma   90.00
#
_symmetry.space_group_name_H-M   'P 1'
#
loop_
_entity.id
_entity.type
_entity.pdbx_description
1 polymer ?
#
loop_
_entity_poly.entity_id
_entity_poly.type
_entity_poly.pdbx_seq_one_letter_code
_entity_poly.pdbx_strand_id
1 'polypeptide(L)'
;LPPLSPHPPIFVPTKKVTSERMKDINVNKLGFLWPEEERLFQHILLLNEQTLAFEDTDRGTLKESYFSPYIIPTEPHIPWAYKNIPIPPGIRQQVMDVLKLKIKAGVYEASQ
;
A
#
# COMPACT_ATOMS: atom_id res chain seq x y z
N LEU A 1 11.75 -2.27 -17.20
CA LEU A 1 12.17 -3.05 -16.02
C LEU A 1 13.69 -3.06 -15.98
N PRO A 2 14.32 -2.98 -14.80
CA PRO A 2 15.77 -3.12 -14.69
C PRO A 2 16.23 -4.49 -15.25
N PRO A 3 17.41 -4.57 -15.88
CA PRO A 3 17.93 -5.83 -16.40
C PRO A 3 18.22 -6.80 -15.25
N LEU A 4 17.84 -8.08 -15.42
CA LEU A 4 18.10 -9.13 -14.44
C LEU A 4 19.44 -9.78 -14.72
N SER A 5 20.25 -9.94 -13.68
CA SER A 5 21.48 -10.73 -13.73
C SER A 5 21.14 -12.22 -13.66
N PRO A 6 21.76 -13.10 -14.47
CA PRO A 6 21.68 -14.55 -14.31
C PRO A 6 22.23 -15.04 -12.96
N HIS A 7 23.06 -14.22 -12.33
CA HIS A 7 23.59 -14.43 -10.99
C HIS A 7 23.00 -13.37 -10.06
N PRO A 8 21.80 -13.59 -9.50
CA PRO A 8 21.18 -12.63 -8.58
C PRO A 8 22.09 -12.46 -7.37
N PRO A 9 22.28 -11.27 -6.77
CA PRO A 9 23.07 -11.09 -5.54
C PRO A 9 22.42 -11.78 -4.32
N ILE A 10 23.18 -11.92 -3.23
CA ILE A 10 22.63 -12.40 -1.95
C ILE A 10 21.61 -11.36 -1.46
N PHE A 11 20.50 -11.82 -0.90
CA PHE A 11 19.49 -10.94 -0.32
C PHE A 11 20.09 -10.09 0.80
N VAL A 12 19.96 -8.77 0.66
CA VAL A 12 20.31 -7.79 1.69
C VAL A 12 19.03 -7.03 2.05
N PRO A 13 18.60 -7.04 3.32
CA PRO A 13 17.40 -6.32 3.73
C PRO A 13 17.52 -4.83 3.47
N THR A 14 16.44 -4.22 2.97
CA THR A 14 16.33 -2.77 2.81
C THR A 14 15.47 -2.18 3.91
N LYS A 15 15.32 -0.85 3.91
CA LYS A 15 14.39 -0.16 4.82
C LYS A 15 12.95 -0.64 4.67
N LYS A 16 12.55 -1.05 3.45
CA LYS A 16 11.16 -1.41 3.12
C LYS A 16 10.94 -2.92 3.07
N VAL A 17 11.88 -3.67 2.49
CA VAL A 17 11.85 -5.13 2.44
C VAL A 17 12.78 -5.67 3.52
N THR A 18 12.22 -5.88 4.70
CA THR A 18 12.92 -6.48 5.85
C THR A 18 12.94 -8.01 5.73
N SER A 19 13.84 -8.66 6.48
CA SER A 19 13.88 -10.13 6.54
C SER A 19 12.57 -10.75 7.04
N GLU A 20 11.84 -10.06 7.91
CA GLU A 20 10.52 -10.49 8.40
C GLU A 20 9.47 -10.44 7.29
N ARG A 21 9.36 -9.29 6.60
CA ARG A 21 8.46 -9.12 5.46
C ARG A 21 8.75 -10.12 4.34
N MET A 22 10.03 -10.43 4.09
CA MET A 22 10.41 -11.44 3.10
C MET A 22 9.99 -12.86 3.51
N LYS A 23 10.05 -13.19 4.81
CA LYS A 23 9.52 -14.45 5.34
C LYS A 23 8.00 -14.53 5.22
N ASP A 24 7.30 -13.42 5.47
CA ASP A 24 5.84 -13.34 5.34
C ASP A 24 5.37 -13.55 3.90
N ILE A 25 6.12 -13.03 2.92
CA ILE A 25 5.86 -13.25 1.48
C ILE A 25 5.97 -14.75 1.14
N ASN A 26 6.85 -15.49 1.82
CA ASN A 26 6.99 -16.94 1.72
C ASN A 26 7.06 -17.46 0.27
N VAL A 27 8.04 -16.94 -0.47
CA VAL A 27 8.22 -17.15 -1.92
C VAL A 27 8.19 -18.63 -2.33
N ASN A 28 8.72 -19.53 -1.50
CA ASN A 28 8.84 -20.95 -1.80
C ASN A 28 8.09 -21.85 -0.80
N LYS A 29 6.84 -21.50 -0.47
CA LYS A 29 6.03 -22.25 0.52
C LYS A 29 5.93 -23.76 0.24
N LEU A 30 5.90 -24.15 -1.03
CA LEU A 30 5.73 -25.54 -1.47
C LEU A 30 7.06 -26.26 -1.78
N GLY A 31 8.20 -25.56 -1.71
CA GLY A 31 9.50 -26.14 -2.05
C GLY A 31 9.67 -26.48 -3.54
N PHE A 32 8.87 -25.87 -4.42
CA PHE A 32 8.94 -26.11 -5.86
C PHE A 32 10.15 -25.42 -6.50
N LEU A 33 10.53 -24.25 -6.00
CA LEU A 33 11.61 -23.44 -6.57
C LEU A 33 12.97 -23.94 -6.11
N TRP A 34 13.96 -23.88 -7.00
CA TRP A 34 15.36 -24.10 -6.64
C TRP A 34 15.90 -22.93 -5.81
N PRO A 35 16.95 -23.13 -5.00
CA PRO A 35 17.55 -22.07 -4.20
C PRO A 35 17.95 -20.83 -5.02
N GLU A 36 18.43 -21.03 -6.25
CA GLU A 36 18.80 -19.97 -7.19
C GLU A 36 17.58 -19.19 -7.70
N GLU A 37 16.46 -19.88 -7.96
CA GLU A 37 15.21 -19.26 -8.39
C GLU A 37 14.57 -18.45 -7.26
N GLU A 38 14.56 -18.99 -6.04
CA GLU A 38 14.10 -18.27 -4.86
C GLU A 38 14.89 -16.98 -4.66
N ARG A 39 16.22 -17.06 -4.82
CA ARG A 39 17.11 -15.91 -4.72
C ARG A 39 16.89 -14.90 -5.86
N LEU A 40 16.59 -15.36 -7.07
CA LEU A 40 16.19 -14.50 -8.19
C LEU A 40 14.90 -13.74 -7.87
N PHE A 41 13.89 -14.42 -7.32
CA PHE A 41 12.64 -13.78 -6.89
C PHE A 41 12.86 -12.72 -5.80
N GLN A 42 13.66 -13.04 -4.78
CA GLN A 42 14.03 -12.07 -3.75
C GLN A 42 14.71 -10.84 -4.35
N HIS A 43 15.59 -11.03 -5.35
CA HIS A 43 16.23 -9.93 -6.06
C HIS A 43 15.24 -9.08 -6.86
N ILE A 44 14.28 -9.70 -7.55
CA ILE A 44 13.22 -8.98 -8.28
C ILE A 44 12.36 -8.14 -7.34
N LEU A 45 11.99 -8.67 -6.17
CA LEU A 45 11.23 -7.94 -5.16
C LEU A 45 12.00 -6.74 -4.62
N LEU A 46 13.30 -6.89 -4.39
CA LEU A 46 14.17 -5.78 -3.97
C LEU A 46 14.27 -4.69 -5.04
N LEU A 47 14.46 -5.07 -6.30
CA LEU A 47 14.53 -4.10 -7.42
C LEU A 47 13.23 -3.31 -7.59
N ASN A 48 12.09 -3.90 -7.21
CA ASN A 48 10.77 -3.29 -7.30
C ASN A 48 10.20 -2.96 -5.91
N GLU A 49 11.04 -2.71 -4.90
CA GLU A 49 10.58 -2.51 -3.52
C GLU A 49 9.56 -1.36 -3.39
N GLN A 50 9.63 -0.37 -4.28
CA GLN A 50 8.72 0.77 -4.31
C GLN A 50 7.28 0.38 -4.69
N THR A 51 7.09 -0.70 -5.44
CA THR A 51 5.77 -1.17 -5.88
C THR A 51 5.07 -2.02 -4.83
N LEU A 52 5.79 -2.48 -3.81
CA LEU A 52 5.23 -3.28 -2.73
C LEU A 52 4.58 -2.36 -1.70
N ALA A 53 3.35 -2.65 -1.28
CA ALA A 53 2.66 -1.91 -0.23
C ALA A 53 2.56 -2.77 1.03
N PHE A 54 3.32 -2.42 2.07
CA PHE A 54 3.26 -3.09 3.37
C PHE A 54 2.44 -2.30 4.38
N GLU A 55 2.44 -0.97 4.26
CA GLU A 55 1.67 -0.06 5.11
C GLU A 55 0.69 0.78 4.28
N ASP A 56 -0.35 1.32 4.92
CA ASP A 56 -1.32 2.20 4.26
C ASP A 56 -0.68 3.44 3.60
N THR A 57 0.48 3.88 4.11
CA THR A 57 1.26 4.98 3.52
C THR A 57 2.05 4.58 2.28
N ASP A 58 2.30 3.29 2.07
CA ASP A 58 2.92 2.80 0.83
C ASP A 58 1.92 2.74 -0.33
N ARG A 59 0.63 2.86 -0.03
CA ARG A 59 -0.45 2.77 -1.01
C ARG A 59 -0.38 3.98 -1.95
N GLY A 60 0.05 3.75 -3.18
CA GLY A 60 0.06 4.77 -4.21
C GLY A 60 -1.35 5.18 -4.67
N THR A 61 -1.45 6.36 -5.26
CA THR A 61 -2.63 6.83 -5.99
C THR A 61 -2.42 6.72 -7.49
N LEU A 62 -3.52 6.76 -8.26
CA LEU A 62 -3.42 6.84 -9.71
C LEU A 62 -2.77 8.16 -10.10
N LYS A 63 -1.82 8.09 -11.03
CA LYS A 63 -1.10 9.28 -11.48
C LYS A 63 -2.04 10.16 -12.31
N GLU A 64 -2.15 11.43 -11.93
CA GLU A 64 -3.03 12.42 -12.57
C GLU A 64 -2.75 12.63 -14.07
N SER A 65 -1.51 12.37 -14.52
CA SER A 65 -1.15 12.48 -15.94
C SER A 65 -1.85 11.44 -16.82
N TYR A 66 -2.37 10.36 -16.24
CA TYR A 66 -3.08 9.29 -16.96
C TYR A 66 -4.58 9.28 -16.64
N PHE A 67 -4.98 9.74 -15.45
CA PHE A 67 -6.36 9.70 -14.98
C PHE A 67 -6.78 11.08 -14.51
N SER A 68 -7.76 11.68 -15.21
CA SER A 68 -8.39 12.91 -14.74
C SER A 68 -9.25 12.65 -13.50
N PRO A 69 -9.44 13.65 -12.62
CA PRO A 69 -10.40 13.57 -11.53
C PRO A 69 -11.79 13.15 -12.04
N TYR A 70 -12.46 12.28 -11.30
CA TYR A 70 -13.81 11.83 -11.66
C TYR A 70 -14.83 12.90 -11.29
N ILE A 71 -15.67 13.30 -12.25
CA ILE A 71 -16.79 14.21 -12.02
C ILE A 71 -18.02 13.37 -11.73
N ILE A 72 -18.53 13.47 -10.50
CA ILE A 72 -19.78 12.80 -10.11
C ILE A 72 -20.95 13.53 -10.80
N PRO A 73 -21.72 12.87 -11.69
CA PRO A 73 -22.90 13.50 -12.27
C PRO A 73 -23.96 13.69 -11.19
N THR A 74 -24.53 14.88 -11.11
CA THR A 74 -25.58 15.21 -10.14
C THR A 74 -26.84 15.66 -10.86
N GLU A 75 -27.98 15.26 -10.32
CA GLU A 75 -29.27 15.83 -10.69
C GLU A 75 -29.52 17.11 -9.87
N PRO A 76 -30.36 18.05 -10.34
CA PRO A 76 -30.73 19.22 -9.53
C PRO A 76 -31.32 18.81 -8.17
N HIS A 77 -30.57 19.03 -7.10
CA HIS A 77 -30.99 18.71 -5.72
C HIS A 77 -30.49 19.78 -4.75
N ILE A 78 -31.10 19.80 -3.57
CA ILE A 78 -30.67 20.64 -2.46
C ILE A 78 -29.64 19.83 -1.65
N PRO A 79 -28.46 20.39 -1.32
CA PRO A 79 -27.49 19.70 -0.47
C PRO A 79 -28.13 19.28 0.85
N TRP A 80 -27.99 18.00 1.20
CA TRP A 80 -28.51 17.46 2.46
C TRP A 80 -27.38 17.42 3.49
N ALA A 81 -27.56 18.11 4.62
CA ALA A 81 -26.71 17.95 5.80
C ALA A 81 -27.48 17.19 6.89
N TYR A 82 -26.97 16.03 7.30
CA TYR A 82 -27.52 15.25 8.42
C TYR A 82 -26.55 15.26 9.60
N LYS A 83 -27.07 15.14 10.82
CA LYS A 83 -26.26 15.11 12.03
C LYS A 83 -25.41 13.84 12.08
N ASN A 84 -24.12 13.98 12.39
CA ASN A 84 -23.20 12.84 12.51
C ASN A 84 -23.66 11.86 13.60
N ILE A 85 -23.54 10.56 13.31
CA ILE A 85 -23.85 9.48 14.26
C ILE A 85 -22.83 9.53 15.41
N PRO A 86 -23.26 9.52 16.69
CA PRO A 86 -22.35 9.51 17.82
C PRO A 86 -21.46 8.26 17.82
N ILE A 87 -20.16 8.45 18.02
CA ILE A 87 -19.21 7.34 18.12
C ILE A 87 -19.21 6.80 19.56
N PRO A 88 -19.42 5.49 19.77
CA PRO A 88 -19.34 4.88 21.09
C PRO A 88 -17.97 5.11 21.76
N PRO A 89 -17.91 5.41 23.07
CA PRO A 89 -16.65 5.70 23.77
C PRO A 89 -15.60 4.60 23.64
N GLY A 90 -16.00 3.32 23.67
CA GLY A 90 -15.08 2.17 23.61
C GLY A 90 -14.30 2.04 22.30
N ILE A 91 -14.83 2.55 21.19
CA ILE A 91 -14.16 2.48 19.88
C ILE A 91 -13.56 3.82 19.44
N ARG A 92 -13.76 4.88 20.21
CA ARG A 92 -13.39 6.25 19.82
C ARG A 92 -11.92 6.36 19.44
N GLN A 93 -11.02 5.73 20.23
CA GLN A 93 -9.59 5.79 19.97
C GLN A 93 -9.23 5.11 18.64
N GLN A 94 -9.78 3.92 18.39
CA GLN A 94 -9.54 3.17 17.15
C GLN A 94 -10.00 3.96 15.92
N VAL A 95 -11.17 4.61 16.01
CA VAL A 95 -11.67 5.47 14.91
C VAL A 95 -10.73 6.65 14.68
N MET A 96 -10.25 7.30 15.74
CA MET A 96 -9.30 8.41 15.60
C MET A 96 -7.98 7.95 14.96
N ASP A 97 -7.49 6.77 15.30
CA ASP A 97 -6.24 6.24 14.76
C ASP A 97 -6.38 5.91 13.27
N VAL A 98 -7.52 5.32 12.86
CA VAL A 98 -7.83 5.09 11.45
C VAL A 98 -7.92 6.40 10.67
N LEU A 99 -8.59 7.43 11.21
CA LEU A 99 -8.69 8.74 10.56
C LEU A 99 -7.32 9.38 10.37
N LYS A 100 -6.47 9.36 11.41
CA LYS A 100 -5.10 9.88 11.32
C LYS A 100 -4.27 9.12 10.29
N LEU A 101 -4.42 7.80 10.21
CA LEU A 101 -3.73 6.98 9.22
C LEU A 101 -4.15 7.35 7.80
N LYS A 102 -5.45 7.53 7.55
CA LYS A 102 -5.97 7.93 6.22
C LYS A 102 -5.54 9.34 5.81
N ILE A 103 -5.47 10.27 6.76
CA ILE A 103 -4.92 11.62 6.53
C ILE A 103 -3.42 11.53 6.20
N LYS A 104 -2.64 10.77 6.98
CA LYS A 104 -1.20 10.57 6.72
C LYS A 104 -0.94 9.93 5.35
N ALA A 105 -1.81 9.02 4.92
CA ALA A 105 -1.76 8.39 3.60
C ALA A 105 -2.24 9.31 2.45
N GLY A 106 -2.66 10.55 2.73
CA GLY A 106 -3.13 11.50 1.71
C GLY A 106 -4.50 11.16 1.10
N VAL A 107 -5.28 10.31 1.77
CA VAL A 107 -6.58 9.84 1.28
C VAL A 107 -7.69 10.80 1.70
N TYR A 108 -7.58 11.37 2.89
CA TYR A 108 -8.53 12.34 3.44
C TYR A 108 -7.86 13.71 3.57
N GLU A 109 -8.62 14.73 3.22
CA GLU A 109 -8.25 16.14 3.36
C GLU A 109 -9.32 16.90 4.15
N ALA A 110 -8.95 18.06 4.67
CA ALA A 110 -9.90 18.92 5.36
C ALA A 110 -10.79 19.63 4.34
N SER A 111 -12.10 19.48 4.48
CA SER A 111 -13.10 20.28 3.75
C SER A 111 -13.59 21.42 4.63
N GLN A 112 -13.76 22.60 4.04
CA GLN A 112 -14.49 23.72 4.64
C GLN A 112 -16.01 23.55 4.48
#